data_AF-A0A2M7Q160-F1
#
_entry.id   AF-A0A2M7Q160-F1
#
_cell.length_a   1.000
_cell.length_b   1.000
_cell.length_c   1.000
_cell.angle_alpha   90.00
_cell.angle_beta   90.00
_cell.angle_gamma   90.00
#
_symmetry.space_group_name_H-M   'P 1'
#
loop_
_entity.id
_entity.type
_entity.pdbx_description
1 polymer ?
#
loop_
_entity_poly.entity_id
_entity_poly.type
_entity_poly.pdbx_seq_one_letter_code
_entity_poly.pdbx_strand_id
1 'polypeptide(L)'
;MMIPLTLLLAVIGIIFNLSFASSIMQPDWALAFLLAAILAHRQHWRWVLPMILIHDFALFWNGLAIFPWMVLAPLLLIWSDAQLGPAVPQRTAILTFVTVPMLWLNWPAEAWVLTWLLSFCAWYLMTQVRLESA
;
A
#
# COMPACT_ATOMS: atom_id res chain seq x y z
N MET A 1 -4.11 -11.99 -13.53
CA MET A 1 -2.67 -12.23 -13.27
C MET A 1 -2.02 -11.21 -12.33
N MET A 2 -2.68 -10.13 -11.92
CA MET A 2 -2.05 -9.09 -11.09
C MET A 2 -1.86 -9.47 -9.61
N ILE A 3 -2.77 -10.25 -9.00
CA ILE A 3 -2.67 -10.59 -7.57
C ILE A 3 -1.37 -11.35 -7.24
N PRO A 4 -0.98 -12.45 -7.94
CA PRO A 4 0.26 -13.15 -7.63
C PRO A 4 1.49 -12.27 -7.77
N LEU A 5 1.50 -11.39 -8.79
CA LEU A 5 2.60 -10.45 -9.01
C LEU A 5 2.68 -9.42 -7.88
N THR A 6 1.57 -8.82 -7.46
CA THR A 6 1.54 -7.89 -6.32
C THR A 6 2.05 -8.57 -5.05
N LEU A 7 1.60 -9.80 -4.75
CA LEU A 7 2.03 -10.53 -3.57
C LEU A 7 3.53 -10.86 -3.64
N LEU A 8 4.02 -11.28 -4.81
CA LEU A 8 5.45 -11.50 -5.03
C LEU A 8 6.27 -10.22 -4.82
N LEU A 9 5.84 -9.10 -5.40
CA LEU A 9 6.48 -7.80 -5.20
C LEU A 9 6.45 -7.34 -3.74
N ALA A 10 5.38 -7.64 -3.00
CA ALA A 10 5.30 -7.35 -1.59
C ALA A 10 6.29 -8.20 -0.76
N VAL A 11 6.41 -9.50 -1.05
CA VAL A 11 7.40 -10.38 -0.40
C VAL A 11 8.82 -9.91 -0.70
N ILE A 12 9.12 -9.59 -1.97
CA ILE A 12 10.42 -9.02 -2.35
C ILE A 12 10.64 -7.71 -1.59
N GLY A 13 9.62 -6.85 -1.51
CA GLY A 13 9.67 -5.61 -0.75
C GLY A 13 10.05 -5.83 0.71
N ILE A 14 9.41 -6.78 1.40
CA ILE A 14 9.77 -7.15 2.79
C ILE A 14 11.24 -7.56 2.89
N ILE A 15 11.73 -8.39 1.95
CA ILE A 15 13.13 -8.83 1.94
C ILE A 15 14.08 -7.63 1.77
N PHE A 16 13.77 -6.70 0.86
CA PHE A 16 14.56 -5.49 0.66
C PHE A 16 14.54 -4.60 1.92
N ASN A 17 13.35 -4.35 2.48
CA ASN A 17 13.19 -3.54 3.67
C ASN A 17 14.02 -4.10 4.84
N LEU A 18 14.02 -5.41 5.05
CA LEU A 18 14.85 -6.07 6.08
C LEU A 18 16.35 -6.05 5.76
N SER A 19 16.73 -6.30 4.50
CA SER A 19 18.15 -6.40 4.11
C SER A 19 18.89 -5.06 4.16
N PHE A 20 18.19 -3.96 3.91
CA PHE A 20 18.77 -2.61 3.84
C PHE A 20 18.29 -1.66 4.95
N ALA A 21 17.65 -2.19 5.99
CA ALA A 21 17.03 -1.42 7.08
C ALA A 21 17.97 -0.37 7.72
N SER A 22 19.27 -0.66 7.77
CA SER A 22 20.28 0.18 8.42
C SER A 22 21.23 0.91 7.47
N SER A 23 21.13 0.70 6.16
CA SER A 23 22.17 1.12 5.21
C SER A 23 21.74 2.18 4.22
N ILE A 24 20.47 2.20 3.79
CA ILE A 24 19.99 3.07 2.73
C ILE A 24 18.60 3.61 3.09
N MET A 25 18.39 4.91 2.84
CA MET A 25 17.05 5.49 2.87
C MET A 25 16.18 4.85 1.78
N GLN A 26 15.16 4.10 2.18
CA GLN A 26 14.32 3.32 1.27
C GLN A 26 12.83 3.51 1.59
N PRO A 27 11.94 3.42 0.59
CA PRO A 27 10.52 3.32 0.86
C PRO A 27 10.19 2.01 1.57
N ASP A 28 9.00 1.93 2.14
CA ASP A 28 8.32 0.68 2.41
C ASP A 28 7.82 0.10 1.09
N TRP A 29 8.64 -0.73 0.46
CA TRP A 29 8.35 -1.33 -0.83
C TRP A 29 7.10 -2.21 -0.75
N ALA A 30 7.01 -3.00 0.31
CA ALA A 30 5.93 -3.93 0.51
C ALA A 30 4.60 -3.19 0.67
N LEU A 31 4.55 -2.23 1.60
CA LEU A 31 3.36 -1.43 1.82
C LEU A 31 2.97 -0.65 0.56
N ALA A 32 3.94 -0.11 -0.18
CA ALA A 32 3.65 0.66 -1.39
C ALA A 32 2.94 -0.17 -2.46
N PHE A 33 3.43 -1.39 -2.74
CA PHE A 33 2.79 -2.27 -3.74
C PHE A 33 1.43 -2.79 -3.27
N LEU A 34 1.29 -3.11 -1.99
CA LEU A 34 0.03 -3.58 -1.41
C LEU A 34 -1.04 -2.48 -1.46
N LEU A 35 -0.66 -1.26 -1.10
CA LEU A 35 -1.55 -0.10 -1.10
C LEU A 35 -1.94 0.30 -2.53
N ALA A 36 -0.98 0.31 -3.45
CA ALA A 36 -1.23 0.50 -4.87
C ALA A 36 -2.24 -0.50 -5.43
N ALA A 37 -2.15 -1.77 -5.02
CA ALA A 37 -3.08 -2.81 -5.47
C ALA A 37 -4.50 -2.62 -4.93
N ILE A 38 -4.67 -2.19 -3.67
CA ILE A 38 -5.99 -1.83 -3.13
C ILE A 38 -6.56 -0.61 -3.88
N LEU A 39 -5.74 0.42 -4.09
CA LEU A 39 -6.13 1.63 -4.80
C LEU A 39 -6.41 1.37 -6.29
N ALA A 40 -5.79 0.37 -6.93
CA ALA A 40 -6.11 0.00 -8.31
C ALA A 40 -7.35 -0.90 -8.38
N HIS A 41 -7.45 -1.85 -7.46
CA HIS A 41 -8.46 -2.91 -7.45
C HIS A 41 -9.04 -3.11 -6.05
N ARG A 42 -10.14 -2.41 -5.76
CA ARG A 42 -10.80 -2.49 -4.45
C ARG A 42 -11.10 -3.93 -4.01
N GLN A 43 -11.38 -4.86 -4.93
CA GLN A 43 -11.70 -6.26 -4.63
C GLN A 43 -10.50 -7.10 -4.15
N HIS A 44 -9.27 -6.62 -4.33
CA HIS A 44 -8.06 -7.33 -3.91
C HIS A 44 -7.82 -7.28 -2.39
N TRP A 45 -8.63 -6.53 -1.64
CA TRP A 45 -8.51 -6.37 -0.19
C TRP A 45 -8.41 -7.71 0.56
N ARG A 46 -9.11 -8.76 0.10
CA ARG A 46 -9.09 -10.10 0.72
C ARG A 46 -7.71 -10.75 0.74
N TRP A 47 -6.86 -10.41 -0.22
CA TRP A 47 -5.50 -10.93 -0.35
C TRP A 47 -4.45 -9.95 0.17
N VAL A 48 -4.72 -8.65 0.00
CA VAL A 48 -3.81 -7.61 0.46
C VAL A 48 -3.79 -7.52 1.99
N LEU A 49 -4.95 -7.58 2.66
CA LEU A 49 -5.01 -7.47 4.13
C LEU A 49 -4.22 -8.57 4.86
N PRO A 50 -4.33 -9.87 4.51
CA PRO A 50 -3.45 -10.89 5.09
C PRO A 50 -1.97 -10.62 4.84
N MET A 51 -1.61 -10.10 3.67
CA MET A 51 -0.22 -9.77 3.36
C MET A 51 0.28 -8.57 4.18
N ILE A 52 -0.59 -7.61 4.51
CA ILE A 52 -0.27 -6.51 5.42
C ILE A 52 -0.05 -7.02 6.86
N LEU A 53 -0.79 -8.05 7.32
CA LEU A 53 -0.49 -8.68 8.60
C LEU A 53 0.89 -9.35 8.60
N ILE A 54 1.25 -10.06 7.52
CA ILE A 54 2.57 -10.69 7.37
C ILE A 54 3.66 -9.61 7.38
N HIS A 55 3.44 -8.54 6.64
CA HIS A 55 4.32 -7.37 6.61
C HIS A 55 4.54 -6.78 8.01
N ASP A 56 3.45 -6.50 8.73
CA ASP A 56 3.49 -5.90 10.05
C ASP A 56 4.22 -6.78 11.07
N PHE A 57 3.96 -8.09 11.01
CA PHE A 57 4.67 -9.06 11.83
C PHE A 57 6.17 -9.13 11.48
N ALA A 58 6.52 -9.06 10.20
CA ALA A 58 7.91 -9.14 9.74
C ALA A 58 8.73 -7.89 10.10
N LEU A 59 8.16 -6.69 9.94
CA LEU A 59 8.90 -5.44 10.15
C LEU A 59 8.80 -4.89 11.57
N PHE A 60 7.66 -5.06 12.25
CA PHE A 60 7.41 -4.45 13.56
C PHE A 60 7.27 -5.46 14.70
N TRP A 61 7.31 -6.76 14.40
CA TRP A 61 7.01 -7.82 15.36
C TRP A 61 5.62 -7.66 16.03
N ASN A 62 4.72 -6.93 15.36
CA ASN A 62 3.39 -6.57 15.84
C ASN A 62 2.45 -6.45 14.65
N GLY A 63 1.45 -7.35 14.57
CA GLY A 63 0.48 -7.38 13.47
C GLY A 63 -0.53 -6.21 13.42
N LEU A 64 -0.47 -5.27 14.37
CA LEU A 64 -1.42 -4.15 14.46
C LEU A 64 -0.77 -2.78 14.26
N ALA A 65 0.46 -2.73 13.75
CA ALA A 65 1.19 -1.48 13.56
C ALA A 65 0.51 -0.59 12.50
N ILE A 66 0.41 -1.10 11.28
CA ILE A 66 -0.14 -0.40 10.10
C ILE A 66 -1.48 -1.01 9.69
N PHE A 67 -1.69 -2.30 9.96
CA PHE A 67 -2.88 -3.05 9.58
C PHE A 67 -4.22 -2.35 9.88
N PRO A 68 -4.48 -1.80 11.09
CA PRO A 68 -5.77 -1.16 11.38
C PRO A 68 -6.08 0.00 10.43
N TRP A 69 -5.06 0.76 10.04
CA TRP A 69 -5.17 1.88 9.10
C TRP A 69 -5.39 1.40 7.68
N MET A 70 -4.79 0.27 7.30
CA MET A 70 -4.94 -0.33 5.98
C MET A 70 -6.31 -0.97 5.76
N VAL A 71 -6.97 -1.45 6.81
CA VAL A 71 -8.37 -1.89 6.77
C VAL A 71 -9.30 -0.72 6.37
N LEU A 72 -8.95 0.51 6.72
CA LEU A 72 -9.76 1.69 6.35
C LEU A 72 -9.69 1.98 4.85
N ALA A 73 -8.59 1.68 4.16
CA ALA A 73 -8.45 1.97 2.73
C ALA A 73 -9.59 1.37 1.87
N PRO A 74 -9.86 0.05 1.89
CA PRO A 74 -10.96 -0.52 1.11
C PRO A 74 -12.34 -0.02 1.55
N LEU A 75 -12.54 0.22 2.86
CA LEU A 75 -13.82 0.76 3.37
C LEU A 75 -14.09 2.17 2.84
N LEU A 76 -13.08 3.05 2.93
CA LEU A 76 -13.14 4.40 2.40
C LEU A 76 -13.34 4.37 0.89
N LEU A 77 -12.61 3.51 0.16
CA LEU A 77 -12.79 3.38 -1.30
C LEU A 77 -14.21 2.96 -1.67
N ILE A 78 -14.79 1.95 -1.02
CA ILE A 78 -16.15 1.49 -1.32
C ILE A 78 -17.17 2.61 -1.06
N TRP A 79 -17.07 3.27 0.10
CA TRP A 79 -17.98 4.35 0.48
C TRP A 79 -17.86 5.55 -0.47
N SER A 80 -16.64 5.96 -0.78
CA SER A 80 -16.39 7.16 -1.58
C SER A 80 -16.64 6.92 -3.07
N ASP A 81 -16.30 5.75 -3.62
CA ASP A 81 -16.68 5.36 -4.99
C ASP A 81 -18.22 5.34 -5.17
N ALA A 82 -18.98 4.99 -4.11
CA ALA A 82 -20.43 4.96 -4.17
C ALA A 82 -21.08 6.37 -4.19
N GLN A 83 -20.44 7.37 -3.59
CA GLN A 83 -20.98 8.73 -3.53
C GLN A 83 -20.46 9.66 -4.62
N LEU A 84 -19.18 9.58 -4.95
CA LEU A 84 -18.49 10.53 -5.83
C LEU A 84 -18.00 9.90 -7.13
N GLY A 85 -18.10 8.57 -7.25
CA GLY A 85 -17.48 7.82 -8.35
C GLY A 85 -15.97 7.64 -8.18
N PRO A 86 -15.31 6.93 -9.12
CA PRO A 86 -13.88 6.67 -9.04
C PRO A 86 -13.07 7.89 -9.50
N ALA A 87 -12.66 8.75 -8.56
CA ALA A 87 -11.88 9.96 -8.84
C ALA A 87 -10.43 9.89 -8.32
N VAL A 88 -9.48 10.54 -9.03
CA VAL A 88 -8.07 10.62 -8.62
C VAL A 88 -7.88 11.33 -7.28
N PRO A 89 -8.46 12.52 -7.03
CA PRO A 89 -8.20 13.26 -5.78
C PRO A 89 -8.60 12.49 -4.53
N GLN A 90 -9.70 11.74 -4.59
CA GLN A 90 -10.20 10.91 -3.49
C GLN A 90 -9.26 9.78 -3.14
N ARG A 91 -8.70 9.09 -4.14
CA ARG A 91 -7.73 8.00 -3.94
C ARG A 91 -6.41 8.51 -3.41
N THR A 92 -5.97 9.69 -3.86
CA THR A 92 -4.79 10.38 -3.30
C THR A 92 -5.01 10.80 -1.85
N ALA A 93 -6.21 11.27 -1.50
CA ALA A 93 -6.56 11.58 -0.11
C ALA A 93 -6.54 10.32 0.77
N ILE A 94 -7.11 9.21 0.30
CA ILE A 94 -7.07 7.91 1.00
C ILE A 94 -5.62 7.44 1.16
N LEU A 95 -4.82 7.47 0.10
CA LEU A 95 -3.39 7.11 0.13
C LEU A 95 -2.64 7.90 1.21
N THR A 96 -2.87 9.21 1.25
CA THR A 96 -2.24 10.08 2.24
C THR A 96 -2.70 9.70 3.65
N PHE A 97 -4.01 9.63 3.88
CA PHE A 97 -4.60 9.34 5.18
C PHE A 97 -4.09 8.03 5.78
N VAL A 98 -4.02 6.97 5.00
CA VAL A 98 -3.62 5.64 5.49
C VAL A 98 -2.11 5.49 5.66
N THR A 99 -1.29 6.36 5.06
CA THR A 99 0.18 6.33 5.20
C THR A 99 0.71 7.27 6.29
N VAL A 100 -0.03 8.30 6.71
CA VAL A 100 0.37 9.19 7.83
C VAL A 100 0.79 8.43 9.10
N PRO A 101 0.13 7.33 9.52
CA PRO A 101 0.52 6.57 10.70
C PRO A 101 1.96 6.05 10.69
N MET A 102 2.59 5.90 9.51
CA MET A 102 4.02 5.54 9.43
C MET A 102 4.90 6.53 10.20
N LEU A 103 4.58 7.83 10.15
CA LEU A 103 5.31 8.87 10.87
C LEU A 103 5.21 8.70 12.39
N TRP A 104 4.08 8.18 12.89
CA TRP A 104 3.89 7.89 14.31
C TRP A 104 4.61 6.60 14.75
N LEU A 105 4.87 5.70 13.81
CA LEU A 105 5.66 4.49 14.01
C LEU A 105 7.18 4.74 13.90
N ASN A 106 7.61 6.00 14.02
CA ASN A 106 9.01 6.44 13.92
C ASN A 106 9.69 6.13 12.58
N TRP A 107 8.92 5.98 11.49
CA TRP A 107 9.53 5.96 10.17
C TRP A 107 10.06 7.35 9.79
N PRO A 108 11.24 7.44 9.14
CA PRO A 108 11.74 8.70 8.63
C PRO A 108 10.74 9.36 7.68
N ALA A 109 10.63 10.69 7.72
CA ALA A 109 9.72 11.43 6.86
C ALA A 109 10.04 11.22 5.37
N GLU A 110 11.32 11.08 5.05
CA GLU A 110 11.80 10.79 3.70
C GLU A 110 11.35 9.42 3.23
N ALA A 111 11.43 8.40 4.09
CA ALA A 111 10.92 7.05 3.77
C ALA A 111 9.41 7.06 3.56
N TRP A 112 8.66 7.82 4.36
CA TRP A 112 7.22 8.01 4.16
C TRP A 112 6.91 8.68 2.80
N VAL A 113 7.62 9.75 2.44
CA VAL A 113 7.45 10.41 1.13
C VAL A 113 7.77 9.47 -0.02
N LEU A 114 8.86 8.69 0.09
CA LEU A 114 9.22 7.69 -0.91
C LEU A 114 8.15 6.60 -1.03
N THR A 115 7.62 6.09 0.08
CA THR A 115 6.51 5.12 0.09
C THR A 115 5.28 5.69 -0.59
N TRP A 116 4.93 6.95 -0.29
CA TRP A 116 3.79 7.64 -0.88
C TRP A 116 3.95 7.80 -2.39
N LEU A 117 5.11 8.27 -2.85
CA LEU A 117 5.43 8.45 -4.27
C LEU A 117 5.41 7.12 -5.02
N LEU A 118 6.06 6.09 -4.45
CA LEU A 118 6.08 4.76 -5.03
C LEU A 118 4.66 4.17 -5.12
N SER A 119 3.86 4.31 -4.07
CA SER A 119 2.46 3.87 -4.04
C SER A 119 1.64 4.56 -5.12
N PHE A 120 1.79 5.88 -5.28
CA PHE A 120 1.09 6.66 -6.28
C PHE A 120 1.47 6.23 -7.71
N CYS A 121 2.76 6.10 -7.99
CA CYS A 121 3.27 5.64 -9.29
C CYS A 121 2.82 4.21 -9.60
N ALA A 122 2.97 3.28 -8.64
CA ALA A 122 2.56 1.90 -8.81
C ALA A 122 1.05 1.78 -9.02
N TRP A 123 0.25 2.56 -8.27
CA TRP A 123 -1.20 2.62 -8.44
C TRP A 123 -1.56 3.06 -9.85
N TYR A 124 -0.97 4.16 -10.32
CA TYR A 124 -1.22 4.67 -11.67
C TYR A 124 -0.92 3.62 -12.74
N LEU A 125 0.25 2.97 -12.68
CA LEU A 125 0.63 1.91 -13.61
C LEU A 125 -0.34 0.73 -13.57
N MET A 126 -0.73 0.25 -12.39
CA MET A 126 -1.67 -0.86 -12.24
C MET A 126 -3.07 -0.52 -12.78
N THR A 127 -3.50 0.75 -12.67
CA THR A 127 -4.78 1.17 -13.25
C THR A 127 -4.78 1.20 -14.78
N GLN A 128 -3.66 1.54 -15.43
CA GLN A 128 -3.56 1.55 -16.89
C GLN A 128 -3.68 0.14 -17.47
N VAL A 129 -2.98 -0.83 -16.87
CA VAL A 129 -3.06 -2.26 -17.28
C VAL A 129 -4.49 -2.78 -17.24
N ARG A 130 -5.32 -2.28 -16.33
CA ARG A 130 -6.73 -2.67 -16.26
C ARG A 130 -7.53 -2.18 -17.47
N LEU A 131 -7.32 -0.94 -17.91
CA LEU A 131 -8.06 -0.35 -19.03
C LEU A 131 -7.77 -1.08 -20.34
N GLU A 132 -6.57 -1.64 -20.50
CA GLU A 132 -6.21 -2.45 -21.67
C GLU A 132 -6.83 -3.85 -21.67
N SER A 133 -7.27 -4.32 -20.50
CA SER A 133 -7.83 -5.67 -20.29
C SER A 133 -9.36 -5.74 -20.22
N ALA A 134 -10.04 -4.59 -20.26
CA ALA A 134 -11.50 -4.45 -20.09
C ALA A 134 -12.20 -4.17 -21.42
#